data_AF-A0AAV0ATX6-F1
#
_entry.id   AF-A0AAV0ATX6-F1
#
_cell.length_a   1.000
_cell.length_b   1.000
_cell.length_c   1.000
_cell.angle_alpha   90.00
_cell.angle_beta   90.00
_cell.angle_gamma   90.00
#
_symmetry.space_group_name_H-M   'P 1'
#
loop_
_entity.id
_entity.type
_entity.pdbx_description
1 polymer ?
#
loop_
_entity_poly.entity_id
_entity_poly.type
_entity_poly.pdbx_seq_one_letter_code
_entity_poly.pdbx_strand_id
1 'polypeptide(L)'
;MKLIISALLFSVLSLSVMGADLNHLARRGSSPNSRVLMMTCPNSNIPVPTCAGCDNNWPEKNGMDCGGVNIKATAVKSVTDGIVRTSNFVEDQQVPDQIRNACPNSPIYSVSHVKFKVFFRFDVQCNCPAGTEPQCTSANGLSPTACAFTTVIYCGSQTDQAVCPVRWKSYQLKSLKIE
;
A
#
# COMPACT_ATOMS: atom_id res chain seq x y z
N MET A 1 -57.16 21.81 -13.82
CA MET A 1 -56.62 20.45 -13.99
C MET A 1 -55.39 20.53 -14.89
N LYS A 2 -54.21 20.55 -14.27
CA LYS A 2 -52.90 20.54 -14.94
C LYS A 2 -52.30 19.17 -14.62
N LEU A 3 -51.87 18.42 -15.63
CA LEU A 3 -50.85 17.35 -15.59
C LEU A 3 -50.99 16.49 -16.84
N ILE A 4 -50.49 16.97 -17.98
CA ILE A 4 -50.07 16.12 -19.10
C ILE A 4 -48.77 16.75 -19.61
N ILE A 5 -47.81 15.89 -19.94
CA ILE A 5 -46.48 16.19 -20.50
C ILE A 5 -45.39 16.47 -19.45
N SER A 6 -44.86 15.42 -18.82
CA SER A 6 -43.50 15.39 -18.24
C SER A 6 -43.05 13.94 -17.98
N ALA A 7 -43.08 13.11 -19.01
CA ALA A 7 -42.45 11.80 -18.98
C ALA A 7 -42.10 11.45 -20.42
N LEU A 8 -40.87 11.76 -20.87
CA LEU A 8 -40.18 11.18 -22.05
C LEU A 8 -38.89 11.94 -22.43
N LEU A 9 -38.06 12.41 -21.48
CA LEU A 9 -36.80 13.10 -21.83
C LEU A 9 -35.62 12.83 -20.88
N PHE A 10 -35.50 11.61 -20.33
CA PHE A 10 -34.31 11.19 -19.57
C PHE A 10 -33.79 9.82 -20.00
N SER A 11 -33.44 9.69 -21.29
CA SER A 11 -32.79 8.47 -21.77
C SER A 11 -31.87 8.72 -22.96
N VAL A 12 -30.98 9.71 -22.88
CA VAL A 12 -29.76 9.73 -23.69
C VAL A 12 -28.68 10.51 -22.94
N LEU A 13 -27.97 9.84 -22.04
CA LEU A 13 -26.65 10.25 -21.52
C LEU A 13 -25.95 9.02 -20.92
N SER A 14 -25.95 7.91 -21.67
CA SER A 14 -24.93 6.88 -21.53
C SER A 14 -23.63 7.43 -22.13
N LEU A 15 -22.96 8.29 -21.36
CA LEU A 15 -21.59 8.71 -21.61
C LEU A 15 -20.69 7.48 -21.50
N SER A 16 -20.35 6.95 -22.67
CA SER A 16 -18.98 6.56 -23.03
C SER A 16 -18.11 6.12 -21.86
N VAL A 17 -18.19 4.83 -21.50
CA VAL A 17 -17.06 4.12 -20.95
C VAL A 17 -16.05 4.03 -22.09
N MET A 18 -15.24 5.07 -22.26
CA MET A 18 -14.10 5.01 -23.16
C MET A 18 -13.21 3.89 -22.67
N GLY A 19 -12.89 2.99 -23.60
CA GLY A 19 -12.18 1.75 -23.34
C GLY A 19 -10.99 1.96 -22.42
N ALA A 20 -11.02 1.26 -21.30
CA ALA A 20 -9.78 0.85 -20.66
C ALA A 20 -9.08 -0.04 -21.68
N ASP A 21 -8.03 0.49 -22.28
CA ASP A 21 -7.10 -0.24 -23.13
C ASP A 21 -6.63 -1.50 -22.36
N LEU A 22 -7.19 -2.64 -22.75
CA LEU A 22 -6.93 -3.96 -22.16
C LEU A 22 -5.62 -4.58 -22.70
N ASN A 23 -4.80 -3.81 -23.41
CA ASN A 23 -3.52 -4.26 -23.96
C ASN A 23 -2.33 -3.71 -23.19
N HIS A 24 -2.25 -3.99 -21.89
CA HIS A 24 -0.95 -4.06 -21.19
C HIS A 24 -1.05 -5.07 -20.04
N LEU A 25 -1.39 -6.31 -20.38
CA LEU A 25 -1.11 -7.49 -19.55
C LEU A 25 0.42 -7.73 -19.53
N ALA A 26 1.15 -6.88 -18.81
CA ALA A 26 2.53 -7.16 -18.43
C ALA A 26 2.52 -8.21 -17.31
N ARG A 27 2.60 -9.47 -17.75
CA ARG A 27 3.42 -10.57 -17.21
C ARG A 27 3.50 -10.71 -15.68
N ARG A 28 2.83 -11.76 -15.18
CA ARG A 28 3.04 -12.38 -13.86
C ARG A 28 4.51 -12.81 -13.68
N GLY A 29 5.13 -12.32 -12.61
CA GLY A 29 6.40 -12.78 -12.05
C GLY A 29 6.74 -11.93 -10.84
N SER A 30 6.31 -12.35 -9.65
CA SER A 30 6.68 -11.83 -8.32
C SER A 30 6.89 -10.30 -8.18
N SER A 31 5.82 -9.61 -7.76
CA SER A 31 5.66 -8.16 -7.48
C SER A 31 5.70 -7.17 -8.65
N PRO A 32 4.53 -6.62 -9.06
CA PRO A 32 4.45 -5.45 -9.93
C PRO A 32 3.64 -4.30 -9.28
N ASN A 33 4.15 -3.66 -8.23
CA ASN A 33 3.50 -2.50 -7.58
C ASN A 33 4.33 -1.21 -7.62
N SER A 34 5.43 -1.17 -8.36
CA SER A 34 6.24 0.04 -8.49
C SER A 34 5.51 1.12 -9.30
N ARG A 35 4.98 2.09 -8.56
CA ARG A 35 4.38 3.35 -9.04
C ARG A 35 5.22 4.51 -8.53
N VAL A 36 5.14 5.63 -9.23
CA VAL A 36 5.81 6.87 -8.82
C VAL A 36 4.98 7.53 -7.71
N LEU A 37 5.58 7.69 -6.54
CA LEU A 37 5.11 8.54 -5.45
C LEU A 37 6.00 9.78 -5.36
N MET A 38 5.43 10.91 -4.98
CA MET A 38 6.24 12.08 -4.63
C MET A 38 6.68 11.94 -3.17
N MET A 39 7.98 11.76 -2.95
CA MET A 39 8.55 11.55 -1.61
C MET A 39 9.65 12.58 -1.35
N THR A 40 9.78 13.02 -0.11
CA THR A 40 10.86 13.94 0.28
C THR A 40 12.13 13.16 0.55
N CYS A 41 13.22 13.46 -0.16
CA CYS A 41 14.49 12.77 0.03
C CYS A 41 15.17 13.20 1.35
N PRO A 42 15.69 12.26 2.16
CA PRO A 42 16.31 12.57 3.46
C PRO A 42 17.48 13.55 3.39
N ASN A 43 18.25 13.53 2.29
CA ASN A 43 19.48 14.31 2.16
C ASN A 43 19.28 15.72 1.56
N SER A 44 18.16 15.97 0.89
CA SER A 44 17.93 17.23 0.17
C SER A 44 16.67 17.97 0.62
N ASN A 45 15.76 17.33 1.36
CA ASN A 45 14.44 17.85 1.69
C ASN A 45 13.61 18.31 0.47
N ILE A 46 13.97 17.83 -0.73
CA ILE A 46 13.25 18.13 -1.96
C ILE A 46 12.31 16.95 -2.26
N PRO A 47 11.03 17.22 -2.57
CA PRO A 47 10.13 16.21 -3.10
C PRO A 47 10.61 15.74 -4.48
N VAL A 48 10.85 14.44 -4.64
CA VAL A 48 11.22 13.85 -5.92
C VAL A 48 10.27 12.71 -6.29
N PRO A 49 10.04 12.46 -7.58
CA PRO A 49 9.34 11.26 -8.02
C PRO A 49 10.18 10.04 -7.62
N THR A 50 9.54 9.07 -6.97
CA THR A 50 10.19 7.92 -6.32
C THR A 50 9.39 6.66 -6.58
N CYS A 51 10.05 5.57 -6.97
CA CYS A 51 9.37 4.29 -7.17
C CYS A 51 8.97 3.66 -5.83
N ALA A 52 7.73 3.23 -5.66
CA ALA A 52 7.26 2.66 -4.40
C ALA A 52 7.09 1.14 -4.45
N GLY A 53 7.62 0.40 -3.48
CA GLY A 53 7.41 -1.05 -3.35
C GLY A 53 7.16 -1.43 -1.89
N CYS A 54 6.46 -2.55 -1.66
CA CYS A 54 6.29 -3.08 -0.30
C CYS A 54 7.44 -4.01 0.07
N ASP A 55 7.77 -4.07 1.36
CA ASP A 55 8.81 -4.96 1.87
C ASP A 55 8.41 -6.45 1.81
N ASN A 56 9.38 -7.33 2.08
CA ASN A 56 9.15 -8.78 2.03
C ASN A 56 8.20 -9.29 3.14
N ASN A 57 7.98 -8.50 4.20
CA ASN A 57 7.08 -8.86 5.29
C ASN A 57 5.62 -8.46 5.03
N TRP A 58 5.35 -7.80 3.90
CA TRP A 58 4.01 -7.33 3.57
C TRP A 58 3.01 -8.51 3.43
N PRO A 59 1.84 -8.45 4.08
CA PRO A 59 0.92 -9.61 4.20
C PRO A 59 0.11 -9.96 2.93
N GLU A 60 0.54 -9.51 1.75
CA GLU A 60 -0.28 -9.52 0.52
C GLU A 60 -0.71 -10.91 0.04
N LYS A 61 0.16 -11.92 0.13
CA LYS A 61 -0.07 -13.20 -0.55
C LYS A 61 -1.12 -14.09 0.12
N ASN A 62 -1.20 -14.05 1.45
CA ASN A 62 -2.02 -14.99 2.23
C ASN A 62 -3.08 -14.29 3.10
N GLY A 63 -3.17 -12.95 3.02
CA GLY A 63 -3.89 -12.18 4.03
C GLY A 63 -3.14 -12.22 5.35
N MET A 64 -3.86 -11.93 6.44
CA MET A 64 -3.28 -11.90 7.77
C MET A 64 -4.31 -12.24 8.84
N ASP A 65 -3.83 -12.78 9.96
CA ASP A 65 -4.65 -12.98 11.16
C ASP A 65 -4.22 -11.94 12.20
N CYS A 66 -5.18 -11.19 12.71
CA CYS A 66 -4.98 -10.30 13.84
C CYS A 66 -6.03 -10.53 14.93
N GLY A 67 -5.61 -11.17 16.03
CA GLY A 67 -6.49 -11.42 17.18
C GLY A 67 -7.62 -12.41 16.89
N GLY A 68 -7.43 -13.34 15.95
CA GLY A 68 -8.48 -14.26 15.50
C GLY A 68 -9.35 -13.67 14.38
N VAL A 69 -9.13 -12.41 13.99
CA VAL A 69 -9.76 -11.81 12.82
C VAL A 69 -8.93 -12.13 11.59
N ASN A 70 -9.48 -12.97 10.71
CA ASN A 70 -8.87 -13.28 9.42
C ASN A 70 -9.16 -12.15 8.42
N ILE A 71 -8.13 -11.38 8.09
CA ILE A 71 -8.18 -10.34 7.06
C ILE A 71 -7.78 -10.98 5.73
N LYS A 72 -8.74 -11.04 4.81
CA LYS A 72 -8.55 -11.66 3.48
C LYS A 72 -7.46 -10.94 2.68
N ALA A 73 -6.70 -11.71 1.89
CA ALA A 73 -5.69 -11.19 0.96
C ALA A 73 -6.24 -10.07 0.04
N THR A 74 -7.51 -10.14 -0.37
CA THR A 74 -8.14 -9.09 -1.19
C THR A 74 -8.26 -7.75 -0.46
N ALA A 75 -8.53 -7.78 0.85
CA ALA A 75 -8.59 -6.57 1.67
C ALA A 75 -7.19 -6.01 1.92
N VAL A 76 -6.20 -6.87 2.17
CA VAL A 76 -4.79 -6.46 2.25
C VAL A 76 -4.34 -5.80 0.94
N LYS A 77 -4.67 -6.42 -0.21
CA LYS A 77 -4.36 -5.86 -1.52
C LYS A 77 -5.03 -4.49 -1.74
N SER A 78 -6.29 -4.33 -1.32
CA SER A 78 -6.99 -3.04 -1.39
C SER A 78 -6.26 -1.95 -0.61
N VAL A 79 -5.78 -2.28 0.60
CA VAL A 79 -4.95 -1.37 1.39
C VAL A 79 -3.62 -1.08 0.70
N THR A 80 -2.90 -2.09 0.19
CA THR A 80 -1.67 -1.86 -0.59
C THR A 80 -1.92 -0.91 -1.74
N ASP A 81 -2.94 -1.19 -2.56
CA ASP A 81 -3.28 -0.39 -3.73
C ASP A 81 -3.59 1.05 -3.32
N GLY A 82 -4.27 1.25 -2.18
CA GLY A 82 -4.49 2.57 -1.59
C GLY A 82 -3.20 3.25 -1.15
N ILE A 83 -2.26 2.51 -0.58
CA ILE A 83 -0.97 3.05 -0.14
C ILE A 83 -0.15 3.53 -1.33
N VAL A 84 -0.01 2.70 -2.36
CA VAL A 84 0.82 3.02 -3.55
C VAL A 84 0.16 4.00 -4.53
N ARG A 85 -1.09 4.40 -4.29
CA ARG A 85 -1.81 5.42 -5.08
C ARG A 85 -1.93 6.77 -4.38
N THR A 86 -1.65 6.84 -3.09
CA THR A 86 -1.79 8.07 -2.31
C THR A 86 -0.43 8.72 -2.15
N SER A 87 -0.29 9.99 -2.55
CA SER A 87 1.00 10.70 -2.54
C SER A 87 1.21 11.61 -1.33
N ASN A 88 0.33 11.58 -0.33
CA ASN A 88 0.41 12.47 0.84
C ASN A 88 -0.14 11.77 2.09
N PHE A 89 0.72 11.02 2.78
CA PHE A 89 0.35 10.45 4.07
C PHE A 89 0.62 11.43 5.20
N VAL A 90 -0.34 11.53 6.12
CA VAL A 90 -0.18 12.24 7.38
C VAL A 90 0.24 11.23 8.44
N GLU A 91 1.25 11.58 9.23
CA GLU A 91 1.70 10.75 10.35
C GLU A 91 0.55 10.51 11.33
N ASP A 92 0.37 9.24 11.71
CA ASP A 92 -0.65 8.83 12.65
C ASP A 92 -0.21 9.15 14.08
N GLN A 93 -1.01 9.99 14.75
CA GLN A 93 -0.74 10.41 16.13
C GLN A 93 -1.24 9.39 17.17
N GLN A 94 -2.06 8.41 16.77
CA GLN A 94 -2.71 7.43 17.64
C GLN A 94 -2.20 6.01 17.37
N VAL A 95 -0.89 5.88 17.19
CA VAL A 95 -0.24 4.59 16.95
C VAL A 95 -0.12 3.83 18.28
N PRO A 96 -0.64 2.59 18.38
CA PRO A 96 -0.48 1.79 19.59
C PRO A 96 0.99 1.52 19.91
N ASP A 97 1.33 1.47 21.21
CA ASP A 97 2.72 1.28 21.67
C ASP A 97 3.35 0.01 21.10
N GLN A 98 2.57 -1.06 20.95
CA GLN A 98 3.07 -2.32 20.37
C GLN A 98 3.56 -2.12 18.92
N ILE A 99 2.86 -1.30 18.14
CA ILE A 99 3.24 -0.95 16.77
C ILE A 99 4.45 0.00 16.77
N ARG A 100 4.44 1.00 17.66
CA ARG A 100 5.54 1.97 17.79
C ARG A 100 6.86 1.27 18.16
N ASN A 101 6.80 0.28 19.03
CA ASN A 101 7.96 -0.55 19.39
C ASN A 101 8.46 -1.41 18.22
N ALA A 102 7.57 -1.80 17.30
CA ALA A 102 7.94 -2.57 16.11
C ALA A 102 8.57 -1.70 14.99
N CYS A 103 8.25 -0.40 14.98
CA CYS A 103 8.81 0.60 14.07
C CYS A 103 9.36 1.81 14.85
N PRO A 104 10.44 1.64 15.61
CA PRO A 104 10.95 2.71 16.47
C PRO A 104 11.53 3.86 15.64
N ASN A 105 11.45 5.08 16.19
CA ASN A 105 12.14 6.27 15.68
C ASN A 105 11.84 6.61 14.21
N SER A 106 10.63 6.34 13.73
CA SER A 106 10.19 6.70 12.38
C SER A 106 8.75 7.22 12.44
N PRO A 107 8.38 8.18 11.57
CA PRO A 107 6.98 8.49 11.35
C PRO A 107 6.22 7.23 10.95
N ILE A 108 5.11 6.96 11.62
CA ILE A 108 4.24 5.84 11.32
C ILE A 108 2.96 6.39 10.71
N TYR A 109 2.63 5.89 9.54
CA TYR A 109 1.43 6.22 8.80
C TYR A 109 0.42 5.09 8.93
N SER A 110 -0.84 5.38 8.60
CA SER A 110 -1.86 4.36 8.60
C SER A 110 -2.87 4.50 7.49
N VAL A 111 -3.46 3.37 7.12
CA VAL A 111 -4.62 3.29 6.24
C VAL A 111 -5.63 2.34 6.86
N SER A 112 -6.87 2.81 6.95
CA SER A 112 -8.00 2.02 7.45
C SER A 112 -8.80 1.42 6.29
N HIS A 113 -9.18 0.15 6.42
CA HIS A 113 -10.10 -0.51 5.50
C HIS A 113 -11.16 -1.27 6.29
N VAL A 114 -12.36 -0.68 6.34
CA VAL A 114 -13.52 -1.20 7.08
C VAL A 114 -13.19 -1.43 8.57
N LYS A 115 -12.88 -2.67 8.98
CA LYS A 115 -12.66 -3.06 10.38
C LYS A 115 -11.20 -3.24 10.77
N PHE A 116 -10.25 -3.00 9.86
CA PHE A 116 -8.83 -3.10 10.20
C PHE A 116 -8.07 -1.88 9.72
N LYS A 117 -7.02 -1.55 10.46
CA LYS A 117 -6.09 -0.45 10.22
C LYS A 117 -4.71 -1.04 10.06
N VAL A 118 -4.02 -0.67 8.98
CA VAL A 118 -2.62 -1.06 8.73
C VAL A 118 -1.74 0.11 9.10
N PHE A 119 -0.65 -0.18 9.79
CA PHE A 119 0.40 0.77 10.14
C PHE A 119 1.66 0.42 9.36
N PHE A 120 2.29 1.45 8.81
CA PHE A 120 3.49 1.30 7.99
C PHE A 120 4.36 2.55 8.09
N ARG A 121 5.62 2.43 7.68
CA ARG A 121 6.53 3.56 7.50
C ARG A 121 7.15 3.53 6.10
N PHE A 122 7.73 4.64 5.69
CA PHE A 122 8.50 4.71 4.46
C PHE A 122 10.00 4.66 4.76
N ASP A 123 10.72 3.86 4.00
CA ASP A 123 12.17 3.96 3.86
C ASP A 123 12.49 4.48 2.46
N VAL A 124 12.84 5.76 2.39
CA VAL A 124 13.04 6.51 1.15
C VAL A 124 14.53 6.58 0.84
N GLN A 125 14.93 6.05 -0.31
CA GLN A 125 16.30 6.11 -0.80
C GLN A 125 16.33 6.87 -2.12
N CYS A 126 17.12 7.95 -2.18
CA CYS A 126 17.22 8.82 -3.34
C CYS A 126 18.66 9.00 -3.80
N ASN A 127 18.95 8.50 -5.00
CA ASN A 127 20.23 8.68 -5.69
C ASN A 127 20.05 9.25 -7.12
N CYS A 128 18.87 9.81 -7.44
CA CYS A 128 18.64 10.40 -8.75
C CYS A 128 19.47 11.67 -8.96
N PRO A 129 20.15 11.82 -10.11
CA PRO A 129 20.67 13.10 -10.54
C PRO A 129 19.54 14.14 -10.62
N ALA A 130 19.85 15.40 -10.32
CA ALA A 130 18.87 16.48 -10.37
C ALA A 130 18.17 16.53 -11.75
N GLY A 131 16.84 16.59 -11.75
CA GLY A 131 16.02 16.64 -12.97
C GLY A 131 15.77 15.30 -13.66
N THR A 132 16.19 14.17 -13.07
CA THR A 132 15.93 12.83 -13.63
C THR A 132 14.67 12.21 -13.00
N GLU A 133 13.79 11.66 -13.83
CA GLU A 133 12.62 10.90 -13.38
C GLU A 133 12.92 9.38 -13.38
N PRO A 134 12.71 8.66 -12.26
CA PRO A 134 12.98 7.24 -12.19
C PRO A 134 11.97 6.41 -13.00
N GLN A 135 12.45 5.36 -13.64
CA GLN A 135 11.65 4.40 -14.38
C GLN A 135 11.24 3.25 -13.47
N CYS A 136 9.97 3.26 -13.03
CA CYS A 136 9.45 2.30 -12.05
C CYS A 136 8.96 0.98 -12.64
N THR A 137 8.98 0.81 -13.96
CA THR A 137 8.55 -0.42 -14.62
C THR A 137 9.37 -1.61 -14.11
N SER A 138 8.72 -2.53 -13.40
CA SER A 138 9.34 -3.73 -12.79
C SER A 138 10.46 -3.45 -11.78
N ALA A 139 10.50 -2.26 -11.17
CA ALA A 139 11.47 -1.91 -10.14
C ALA A 139 11.13 -2.59 -8.80
N ASN A 140 12.06 -3.39 -8.27
CA ASN A 140 11.94 -4.07 -6.97
C ASN A 140 12.96 -3.56 -5.94
N GLY A 141 13.44 -2.33 -6.12
CA GLY A 141 14.46 -1.70 -5.29
C GLY A 141 15.24 -0.65 -6.07
N LEU A 142 16.26 -0.10 -5.43
CA LEU A 142 17.15 0.88 -6.03
C LEU A 142 17.92 0.26 -7.21
N SER A 143 17.92 0.96 -8.34
CA SER A 143 18.70 0.60 -9.54
C SER A 143 19.10 1.86 -10.30
N PRO A 144 19.98 1.77 -11.31
CA PRO A 144 20.30 2.91 -12.17
C PRO A 144 19.06 3.53 -12.84
N THR A 145 18.03 2.73 -13.12
CA THR A 145 16.78 3.19 -13.75
C THR A 145 15.75 3.68 -12.73
N ALA A 146 15.66 3.03 -11.56
CA ALA A 146 14.77 3.41 -10.47
C ALA A 146 15.51 4.24 -9.41
N CYS A 147 16.36 5.18 -9.85
CA CYS A 147 17.35 5.92 -9.06
C CYS A 147 16.84 6.55 -7.74
N ALA A 148 15.53 6.64 -7.54
CA ALA A 148 14.89 6.84 -6.24
C ALA A 148 13.85 5.72 -6.01
N PHE A 149 13.94 5.08 -4.84
CA PHE A 149 13.03 4.01 -4.43
C PHE A 149 12.57 4.19 -2.99
N THR A 150 11.30 3.95 -2.73
CA THR A 150 10.68 3.97 -1.40
C THR A 150 10.15 2.58 -1.10
N THR A 151 10.60 2.04 0.03
CA THR A 151 10.06 0.80 0.58
C THR A 151 8.98 1.14 1.60
N VAL A 152 7.77 0.63 1.39
CA VAL A 152 6.69 0.62 2.37
C VAL A 152 6.94 -0.53 3.33
N ILE A 153 7.31 -0.20 4.56
CA ILE A 153 7.66 -1.17 5.59
C ILE A 153 6.44 -1.40 6.47
N TYR A 154 5.99 -2.65 6.57
CA TYR A 154 4.88 -3.03 7.42
C TYR A 154 5.28 -2.98 8.91
N CYS A 155 4.56 -2.18 9.71
CA CYS A 155 4.78 -2.07 11.16
C CYS A 155 3.81 -2.94 11.96
N GLY A 156 2.63 -3.22 11.39
CA GLY A 156 1.61 -4.04 11.99
C GLY A 156 0.21 -3.60 11.60
N SER A 157 -0.78 -4.13 12.31
CA SER A 157 -2.18 -3.82 12.08
C SER A 157 -2.95 -3.72 13.40
N GLN A 158 -4.15 -3.19 13.32
CA GLN A 158 -5.11 -3.21 14.41
C GLN A 158 -6.49 -3.57 13.87
N THR A 159 -7.24 -4.32 14.66
CA THR A 159 -8.67 -4.54 14.53
C THR A 159 -9.39 -3.97 15.74
N ASP A 160 -10.71 -4.09 15.79
CA ASP A 160 -11.51 -3.84 16.99
C ASP A 160 -11.16 -4.78 18.15
N GLN A 161 -10.56 -5.94 17.87
CA GLN A 161 -10.28 -6.99 18.85
C GLN A 161 -8.82 -7.05 19.30
N ALA A 162 -7.87 -6.61 18.46
CA ALA A 162 -6.45 -6.77 18.77
C ALA A 162 -5.54 -5.75 18.05
N VAL A 163 -4.35 -5.57 18.62
CA VAL A 163 -3.21 -4.91 17.99
C VAL A 163 -2.16 -5.97 17.67
N CYS A 164 -1.73 -6.01 16.41
CA CYS A 164 -0.85 -7.03 15.88
C CYS A 164 0.37 -6.37 15.24
N PRO A 165 1.42 -6.09 16.04
CA PRO A 165 2.68 -5.62 15.49
C PRO A 165 3.26 -6.66 14.53
N VAL A 166 4.11 -6.21 13.60
CA VAL A 166 4.88 -7.13 12.76
C VAL A 166 5.68 -8.06 13.70
N ARG A 167 5.29 -9.33 13.72
CA ARG A 167 6.02 -10.36 14.46
C ARG A 167 7.14 -10.82 13.55
N TRP A 168 8.40 -10.64 13.96
CA TRP A 168 9.47 -11.50 13.49
C TRP A 168 8.97 -12.94 13.64
N LYS A 169 8.93 -13.69 12.53
CA LYS A 169 8.47 -15.08 12.53
C LYS A 169 9.25 -15.90 13.56
N SER A 170 8.77 -15.98 14.79
CA SER A 170 8.82 -17.23 15.52
C SER A 170 7.77 -18.12 14.87
N TYR A 171 8.16 -18.79 13.79
CA TYR A 171 7.68 -20.14 13.53
C TYR A 171 8.07 -20.98 14.77
N GLN A 172 7.35 -20.83 15.88
CA GLN A 172 7.29 -21.89 16.87
C GLN A 172 6.39 -22.93 16.24
N LEU A 173 7.08 -23.85 15.54
CA LEU A 173 6.71 -25.22 15.31
C LEU A 173 5.48 -25.59 16.15
N LYS A 174 4.34 -25.79 15.48
CA LYS A 174 3.41 -26.80 15.99
C LYS A 174 4.26 -28.05 16.11
N SER A 175 4.60 -28.38 17.34
CA SER A 175 5.20 -29.64 17.74
C SER A 175 4.50 -30.76 16.99
N LEU A 176 5.14 -31.26 15.93
CA LEU A 176 4.93 -32.60 15.46
C LEU A 176 5.20 -33.49 16.66
N LYS A 177 4.13 -33.95 17.31
CA LYS A 177 4.19 -35.17 18.10
C LYS A 177 4.66 -36.25 17.14
N ILE A 178 5.92 -36.63 17.28
CA ILE A 178 6.38 -37.94 16.84
C ILE A 178 6.08 -38.83 18.04
N GLU A 179 4.99 -39.59 17.94
CA GLU A 179 4.86 -40.87 18.65
C GLU A 179 5.77 -41.90 17.97
#